data_AF-A0A7V3MLU6-F1
#
_entry.id   AF-A0A7V3MLU6-F1
#
_cell.length_a   1.000
_cell.length_b   1.000
_cell.length_c   1.000
_cell.angle_alpha   90.00
_cell.angle_beta   90.00
_cell.angle_gamma   90.00
#
_symmetry.space_group_name_H-M   'P 1'
#
loop_
_entity.id
_entity.type
_entity.pdbx_description
1 polymer ?
#
loop_
_entity_poly.entity_id
_entity_poly.type
_entity_poly.pdbx_seq_one_letter_code
_entity_poly.pdbx_strand_id
1 'polypeptide(L)'
;MAIHLFKDAELTQQISEGTLTYPDSDVFNGTDGESKDRQLYLANEQTTLAAAIDGATVTIPLAEARFADGQIIVIGSEQMLITSGGGTAELTVERGYGGTTAGNHSSGTKVYSGYKYSDLTVQPVDEVGSSEASWVKLAADQSGLDAAVAGASLALNNKAHNTTLSFWRRITVPAATPVQNKTDIKLRLTGTESPII
;
A
#
# COMPACT_ATOMS: atom_id res chain seq x y z
N MET A 1 -6.01 6.91 -3.96
CA MET A 1 -4.69 6.41 -4.41
C MET A 1 -4.78 4.90 -4.40
N ALA A 2 -4.34 4.21 -5.44
CA ALA A 2 -4.50 2.76 -5.56
C ALA A 2 -3.27 1.99 -5.03
N ILE A 3 -2.62 2.53 -3.99
CA ILE A 3 -1.44 1.98 -3.35
C ILE A 3 -1.59 2.16 -1.84
N HIS A 4 -1.20 1.14 -1.07
CA HIS A 4 -1.47 1.07 0.36
C HIS A 4 -0.29 0.49 1.13
N LEU A 5 -0.17 0.90 2.39
CA LEU A 5 0.78 0.35 3.36
C LEU A 5 0.17 -0.82 4.13
N PHE A 6 0.99 -1.79 4.51
CA PHE A 6 0.59 -2.98 5.26
C PHE A 6 1.63 -3.33 6.33
N LYS A 7 1.19 -3.99 7.41
CA LYS A 7 2.04 -4.46 8.52
C LYS A 7 2.67 -5.84 8.25
N ASP A 8 2.16 -6.58 7.27
CA ASP A 8 2.51 -7.97 6.98
C ASP A 8 2.78 -8.19 5.49
N ALA A 9 3.59 -9.21 5.18
CA ALA A 9 4.01 -9.54 3.82
C ALA A 9 2.86 -10.12 2.99
N GLU A 10 1.86 -10.70 3.66
CA GLU A 10 0.65 -11.28 3.08
C GLU A 10 -0.38 -10.22 2.69
N LEU A 11 -0.16 -8.95 3.08
CA LEU A 11 -0.96 -7.78 2.72
C LEU A 11 -2.39 -7.87 3.26
N THR A 12 -2.54 -8.40 4.47
CA THR A 12 -3.82 -8.60 5.16
C THR A 12 -4.13 -7.52 6.20
N GLN A 13 -3.10 -6.84 6.72
CA GLN A 13 -3.20 -5.81 7.74
C GLN A 13 -2.84 -4.45 7.17
N GLN A 14 -3.78 -3.87 6.40
CA GLN A 14 -3.63 -2.54 5.83
C GLN A 14 -3.52 -1.47 6.92
N ILE A 15 -2.61 -0.52 6.72
CA ILE A 15 -2.46 0.67 7.53
C ILE A 15 -3.36 1.77 6.96
N SER A 16 -4.13 2.42 7.83
CA SER A 16 -5.04 3.50 7.49
C SER A 16 -4.31 4.73 6.96
N GLU A 17 -4.80 5.25 5.85
CA GLU A 17 -4.28 6.43 5.17
C GLU A 17 -5.11 7.66 5.57
N GLY A 18 -4.91 8.13 6.81
CA GLY A 18 -5.42 9.43 7.26
C GLY A 18 -6.74 9.44 8.06
N THR A 19 -7.47 8.33 8.14
CA THR A 19 -8.67 8.23 9.02
C THR A 19 -8.37 7.71 10.43
N LEU A 20 -7.14 7.20 10.63
CA LEU A 20 -6.67 6.61 11.90
C LEU A 20 -7.52 5.42 12.38
N THR A 21 -8.27 4.77 11.51
CA THR A 21 -9.06 3.58 11.85
C THR A 21 -8.16 2.36 12.06
N TYR A 22 -7.01 2.32 11.38
CA TYR A 22 -5.98 1.27 11.49
C TYR A 22 -4.57 1.88 11.44
N PRO A 23 -4.18 2.72 12.41
CA PRO A 23 -2.91 3.42 12.37
C PRO A 23 -1.75 2.43 12.51
N ASP A 24 -0.56 2.88 12.12
CA ASP A 24 0.69 2.18 12.41
C ASP A 24 1.13 2.40 13.86
N SER A 25 0.27 1.97 14.79
CA SER A 25 0.39 2.21 16.22
C SER A 25 1.16 1.12 16.95
N ASP A 26 1.81 1.52 18.04
CA ASP A 26 2.40 0.65 19.06
C ASP A 26 2.33 1.34 20.43
N VAL A 27 2.36 0.53 21.50
CA VAL A 27 2.48 1.02 22.87
C VAL A 27 3.96 1.19 23.20
N PHE A 28 4.36 2.36 23.68
CA PHE A 28 5.75 2.64 24.06
C PHE A 28 5.90 2.93 25.56
N ASN A 29 6.95 2.38 26.17
CA ASN A 29 7.37 2.69 27.52
C ASN A 29 8.55 3.68 27.52
N GLY A 30 8.26 4.96 27.73
CA GLY A 30 9.27 6.01 27.71
C GLY A 30 10.05 6.21 29.03
N THR A 31 9.94 5.33 30.04
CA THR A 31 10.68 5.50 31.32
C THR A 31 12.18 5.73 31.08
N ASP A 32 12.81 4.87 30.28
CA ASP A 32 14.23 5.00 29.87
C ASP A 32 14.38 5.27 28.35
N GLY A 33 13.26 5.51 27.67
CA GLY A 33 13.15 5.49 26.22
C GLY A 33 12.97 4.07 25.68
N GLU A 34 12.21 3.94 24.59
CA GLU A 34 12.00 2.65 23.92
C GLU A 34 12.03 2.85 22.41
N SER A 35 12.65 1.89 21.71
CA SER A 35 12.64 1.84 20.26
C SER A 35 11.97 0.56 19.76
N LYS A 36 11.10 0.68 18.75
CA LYS A 36 10.51 -0.48 18.06
C LYS A 36 10.70 -0.39 16.57
N ASP A 37 11.14 -1.51 16.00
CA ASP A 37 11.32 -1.67 14.57
C ASP A 37 10.14 -2.44 13.98
N ARG A 38 9.75 -2.06 12.77
CA ARG A 38 8.77 -2.81 11.98
C ARG A 38 9.11 -2.72 10.51
N GLN A 39 9.04 -3.86 9.83
CA GLN A 39 9.00 -3.89 8.38
C GLN A 39 7.58 -3.57 7.92
N LEU A 40 7.46 -2.65 6.99
CA LEU A 40 6.22 -2.26 6.34
C LEU A 40 6.27 -2.62 4.87
N TYR A 41 5.10 -2.89 4.31
CA TYR A 41 4.94 -3.32 2.92
C TYR A 41 4.09 -2.31 2.17
N LEU A 42 4.46 -2.04 0.92
CA LEU A 42 3.78 -1.11 0.03
C LEU A 42 3.34 -1.87 -1.22
N ALA A 43 2.04 -1.96 -1.43
CA ALA A 43 1.45 -2.71 -2.54
C ALA A 43 0.33 -1.93 -3.21
N ASN A 44 0.03 -2.29 -4.46
CA ASN A 44 -1.15 -1.76 -5.15
C ASN A 44 -2.44 -2.30 -4.49
N GLU A 45 -3.54 -1.56 -4.66
CA GLU A 45 -4.89 -2.09 -4.43
C GLU A 45 -5.07 -3.37 -5.26
N GLN A 46 -5.54 -4.43 -4.60
CA GLN A 46 -5.60 -5.76 -5.20
C GLN A 46 -6.62 -6.67 -4.51
N THR A 47 -7.08 -7.67 -5.26
CA THR A 47 -7.87 -8.79 -4.75
C THR A 47 -7.56 -10.04 -5.58
N THR A 48 -8.44 -11.04 -5.55
CA THR A 48 -8.37 -12.21 -6.42
C THR A 48 -9.68 -12.42 -7.16
N LEU A 49 -9.65 -13.13 -8.29
CA LEU A 49 -10.85 -13.63 -8.93
C LEU A 49 -11.59 -14.60 -7.99
N ALA A 50 -12.89 -14.42 -7.81
CA ALA A 50 -13.73 -15.36 -7.06
C ALA A 50 -14.05 -16.62 -7.88
N ALA A 51 -14.16 -16.50 -9.20
CA ALA A 51 -14.37 -17.61 -10.12
C ALA A 51 -13.47 -17.50 -11.36
N ALA A 52 -13.27 -18.61 -12.05
CA ALA A 52 -12.54 -18.60 -13.32
C ALA A 52 -13.34 -17.83 -14.39
N ILE A 53 -12.62 -17.20 -15.30
CA ILE A 53 -13.18 -16.46 -16.44
C ILE A 53 -12.51 -16.92 -17.73
N ASP A 54 -13.26 -16.89 -18.83
CA ASP A 54 -12.74 -17.17 -20.18
C ASP A 54 -12.53 -15.90 -20.99
N GLY A 55 -12.03 -16.02 -22.23
CA GLY A 55 -11.80 -14.94 -23.19
C GLY A 55 -13.03 -14.12 -23.63
N ALA A 56 -14.26 -14.53 -23.28
CA ALA A 56 -15.50 -13.83 -23.64
C ALA A 56 -16.24 -13.24 -22.42
N THR A 57 -15.88 -13.67 -21.21
CA THR A 57 -16.50 -13.22 -19.97
C THR A 57 -16.22 -11.73 -19.74
N VAL A 58 -17.26 -10.90 -19.67
CA VAL A 58 -17.16 -9.45 -19.42
C VAL A 58 -17.62 -9.02 -18.03
N THR A 59 -18.25 -9.93 -17.29
CA THR A 59 -18.56 -9.76 -15.86
C THR A 59 -17.48 -10.47 -15.05
N ILE A 60 -16.67 -9.71 -14.34
CA ILE A 60 -15.48 -10.18 -13.61
C ILE A 60 -15.84 -10.34 -12.13
N PRO A 61 -15.91 -11.58 -11.61
CA PRO A 61 -16.21 -11.84 -10.22
C PRO A 61 -14.94 -11.73 -9.36
N LEU A 62 -14.99 -10.88 -8.34
CA LEU A 62 -13.89 -10.61 -7.40
C LEU A 62 -14.20 -11.22 -6.04
N ALA A 63 -13.16 -11.59 -5.30
CA ALA A 63 -13.30 -12.02 -3.92
C ALA A 63 -13.73 -10.85 -3.00
N GLU A 64 -13.32 -9.62 -3.34
CA GLU A 64 -13.63 -8.42 -2.56
C GLU A 64 -13.87 -7.21 -3.47
N ALA A 65 -14.77 -6.32 -3.03
CA ALA A 65 -15.09 -5.08 -3.72
C ALA A 65 -14.01 -4.01 -3.48
N ARG A 66 -13.01 -3.95 -4.36
CA ARG A 66 -11.82 -3.09 -4.18
C ARG A 66 -11.68 -1.95 -5.20
N PHE A 67 -12.33 -2.05 -6.36
CA PHE A 67 -12.11 -1.13 -7.49
C PHE A 67 -13.34 -0.29 -7.81
N ALA A 68 -13.15 0.81 -8.53
CA ALA A 68 -14.17 1.76 -8.93
C ALA A 68 -14.31 1.86 -10.47
N ASP A 69 -15.45 2.37 -10.93
CA ASP A 69 -15.70 2.61 -12.36
C ASP A 69 -14.64 3.54 -12.97
N GLY A 70 -14.27 3.27 -14.23
CA GLY A 70 -13.26 4.01 -14.97
C GLY A 70 -11.81 3.64 -14.63
N GLN A 71 -11.57 2.78 -13.64
CA GLN A 71 -10.21 2.29 -13.35
C GLN A 71 -9.83 1.15 -14.30
N ILE A 72 -8.52 1.01 -14.52
CA ILE A 72 -7.94 -0.16 -15.20
C ILE A 72 -7.56 -1.19 -14.13
N ILE A 73 -7.84 -2.45 -14.40
CA ILE A 73 -7.34 -3.59 -13.63
C ILE A 73 -6.45 -4.48 -14.50
N VAL A 74 -5.54 -5.22 -13.86
CA VAL A 74 -4.61 -6.13 -14.53
C VAL A 74 -4.73 -7.52 -13.93
N ILE A 75 -4.87 -8.53 -14.80
CA ILE A 75 -4.87 -9.96 -14.45
C ILE A 75 -3.88 -10.67 -15.38
N GLY A 76 -2.82 -11.24 -14.82
CA GLY A 76 -1.72 -11.77 -15.63
C GLY A 76 -1.10 -10.68 -16.51
N SER A 77 -1.18 -10.84 -17.83
CA SER A 77 -0.73 -9.85 -18.82
C SER A 77 -1.88 -9.05 -19.46
N GLU A 78 -3.12 -9.27 -19.02
CA GLU A 78 -4.30 -8.62 -19.59
C GLU A 78 -4.67 -7.37 -18.79
N GLN A 79 -4.98 -6.29 -19.49
CA GLN A 79 -5.58 -5.09 -18.93
C GLN A 79 -7.07 -5.07 -19.26
N MET A 80 -7.88 -4.60 -18.30
CA MET A 80 -9.32 -4.45 -18.47
C MET A 80 -9.76 -3.09 -17.92
N LEU A 81 -10.59 -2.36 -18.65
CA LEU A 81 -11.18 -1.09 -18.19
C LEU A 81 -12.53 -1.37 -17.54
N ILE A 82 -12.73 -0.93 -16.30
CA ILE A 82 -14.01 -1.07 -15.59
C ILE A 82 -15.02 -0.07 -16.16
N THR A 83 -16.09 -0.58 -16.76
CA THR A 83 -17.15 0.24 -17.35
C THR A 83 -18.35 0.41 -16.42
N SER A 84 -18.58 -0.53 -15.50
CA SER A 84 -19.60 -0.44 -14.44
C SER A 84 -19.36 -1.47 -13.33
N GLY A 85 -20.10 -1.35 -12.21
CA GLY A 85 -20.05 -2.29 -11.09
C GLY A 85 -18.98 -1.97 -10.03
N GLY A 86 -18.28 -0.85 -10.18
CA GLY A 86 -17.35 -0.34 -9.19
C GLY A 86 -17.95 -0.21 -7.79
N GLY A 87 -17.14 -0.51 -6.78
CA GLY A 87 -17.57 -0.62 -5.38
C GLY A 87 -18.29 -1.93 -5.07
N THR A 88 -18.40 -2.86 -6.02
CA THR A 88 -18.96 -4.20 -5.81
C THR A 88 -17.96 -5.30 -6.15
N ALA A 89 -18.32 -6.54 -5.83
CA ALA A 89 -17.54 -7.73 -6.15
C ALA A 89 -17.80 -8.27 -7.58
N GLU A 90 -18.66 -7.62 -8.37
CA GLU A 90 -18.89 -7.98 -9.77
C GLU A 90 -18.73 -6.76 -10.68
N LEU A 91 -17.64 -6.75 -11.45
CA LEU A 91 -17.33 -5.65 -12.35
C LEU A 91 -17.77 -6.00 -13.78
N THR A 92 -18.31 -5.03 -14.51
CA THR A 92 -18.40 -5.14 -15.97
C THR A 92 -17.23 -4.40 -16.58
N VAL A 93 -16.52 -5.04 -17.53
CA VAL A 93 -15.29 -4.50 -18.08
C VAL A 93 -15.25 -4.54 -19.62
N GLU A 94 -14.49 -3.61 -20.20
CA GLU A 94 -13.90 -3.77 -21.52
C GLU A 94 -12.59 -4.56 -21.39
N ARG A 95 -12.49 -5.66 -22.14
CA ARG A 95 -11.35 -6.58 -22.10
C ARG A 95 -10.35 -6.35 -23.21
N GLY A 96 -9.12 -6.83 -22.98
CA GLY A 96 -8.02 -6.57 -23.92
C GLY A 96 -7.70 -5.08 -24.06
N TYR A 97 -7.95 -4.31 -22.99
CA TYR A 97 -7.72 -2.87 -22.98
C TYR A 97 -6.23 -2.57 -23.22
N GLY A 98 -5.93 -1.40 -23.78
CA GLY A 98 -4.55 -1.02 -24.13
C GLY A 98 -3.90 -1.95 -25.18
N GLY A 99 -4.69 -2.68 -25.96
CA GLY A 99 -4.17 -3.63 -26.96
C GLY A 99 -3.67 -4.95 -26.37
N THR A 100 -4.01 -5.24 -25.11
CA THR A 100 -3.73 -6.54 -24.51
C THR A 100 -4.66 -7.63 -25.06
N THR A 101 -4.32 -8.91 -24.86
CA THR A 101 -5.15 -10.03 -25.34
C THR A 101 -6.05 -10.54 -24.22
N ALA A 102 -7.35 -10.67 -24.52
CA ALA A 102 -8.31 -11.33 -23.65
C ALA A 102 -7.97 -12.82 -23.48
N GLY A 103 -7.58 -13.22 -22.27
CA GLY A 103 -7.20 -14.59 -21.92
C GLY A 103 -8.18 -15.31 -21.00
N ASN A 104 -7.89 -16.58 -20.72
CA ASN A 104 -8.55 -17.33 -19.65
C ASN A 104 -7.77 -17.12 -18.35
N HIS A 105 -8.47 -16.97 -17.22
CA HIS A 105 -7.86 -16.83 -15.90
C HIS A 105 -8.54 -17.76 -14.89
N SER A 106 -7.76 -18.39 -14.03
CA SER A 106 -8.28 -19.29 -12.99
C SER A 106 -8.85 -18.53 -11.79
N SER A 107 -9.78 -19.14 -11.06
CA SER A 107 -10.18 -18.64 -9.74
C SER A 107 -8.96 -18.50 -8.82
N GLY A 108 -8.95 -17.48 -7.96
CA GLY A 108 -7.82 -17.16 -7.09
C GLY A 108 -6.68 -16.39 -7.76
N THR A 109 -6.73 -16.17 -9.09
CA THR A 109 -5.72 -15.34 -9.78
C THR A 109 -5.80 -13.90 -9.26
N LYS A 110 -4.64 -13.30 -9.01
CA LYS A 110 -4.54 -11.92 -8.50
C LYS A 110 -5.06 -10.92 -9.53
N VAL A 111 -5.80 -9.95 -9.03
CA VAL A 111 -6.32 -8.79 -9.76
C VAL A 111 -5.70 -7.56 -9.14
N TYR A 112 -4.94 -6.79 -9.91
CA TYR A 112 -4.27 -5.57 -9.45
C TYR A 112 -4.93 -4.34 -10.04
N SER A 113 -4.91 -3.23 -9.30
CA SER A 113 -5.11 -1.93 -9.90
C SER A 113 -4.01 -1.65 -10.95
N GLY A 114 -4.42 -1.15 -12.11
CA GLY A 114 -3.56 -0.95 -13.28
C GLY A 114 -2.72 0.31 -13.22
N TYR A 115 -2.04 0.55 -12.10
CA TYR A 115 -1.17 1.71 -11.91
C TYR A 115 0.26 1.28 -11.59
N LYS A 116 1.22 2.00 -12.19
CA LYS A 116 2.63 1.96 -11.80
C LYS A 116 3.00 3.27 -11.11
N TYR A 117 4.04 3.22 -10.31
CA TYR A 117 4.50 4.37 -9.55
C TYR A 117 5.97 4.64 -9.82
N SER A 118 6.31 5.92 -9.90
CA SER A 118 7.68 6.39 -10.05
C SER A 118 8.02 7.44 -9.01
N ASP A 119 9.30 7.55 -8.69
CA ASP A 119 9.82 8.50 -7.71
C ASP A 119 9.11 8.42 -6.35
N LEU A 120 8.76 7.19 -5.92
CA LEU A 120 8.11 7.02 -4.64
C LEU A 120 9.06 7.39 -3.51
N THR A 121 8.53 8.16 -2.59
CA THR A 121 9.16 8.52 -1.33
C THR A 121 8.15 8.32 -0.20
N VAL A 122 8.65 7.92 0.96
CA VAL A 122 7.88 7.86 2.19
C VAL A 122 8.49 8.83 3.21
N GLN A 123 7.65 9.61 3.86
CA GLN A 123 8.07 10.61 4.85
C GLN A 123 7.26 10.41 6.14
N PRO A 124 7.91 10.40 7.31
CA PRO A 124 7.18 10.53 8.56
C PRO A 124 6.63 11.95 8.68
N VAL A 125 5.33 12.06 8.89
CA VAL A 125 4.65 13.34 9.08
C VAL A 125 3.93 13.31 10.41
N ASP A 126 4.11 14.37 11.16
CA ASP A 126 3.26 14.72 12.27
C ASP A 126 2.50 16.00 11.90
N GLU A 127 1.18 15.90 11.87
CA GLU A 127 0.29 16.98 11.44
C GLU A 127 -0.28 17.79 12.62
N VAL A 128 0.11 17.48 13.87
CA VAL A 128 -0.42 18.13 15.07
C VAL A 128 0.66 18.38 16.12
N GLY A 129 0.95 19.65 16.43
CA GLY A 129 1.80 20.00 17.59
C GLY A 129 3.31 20.04 17.30
N SER A 130 4.13 19.62 18.27
CA SER A 130 5.60 19.63 18.18
C SER A 130 6.10 18.36 17.51
N SER A 131 6.47 18.47 16.23
CA SER A 131 6.76 17.34 15.34
C SER A 131 7.44 16.12 16.00
N GLU A 132 6.67 15.06 16.24
CA GLU A 132 7.21 13.73 16.58
C GLU A 132 7.70 12.95 15.34
N ALA A 133 7.71 13.56 14.15
CA ALA A 133 8.34 12.96 12.97
C ALA A 133 9.82 12.63 13.23
N SER A 134 10.50 13.41 14.09
CA SER A 134 11.88 13.14 14.52
C SER A 134 12.03 11.93 15.45
N TRP A 135 10.94 11.25 15.83
CA TRP A 135 11.00 9.97 16.53
C TRP A 135 11.12 8.80 15.54
N VAL A 136 10.85 9.05 14.26
CA VAL A 136 10.81 8.02 13.22
C VAL A 136 12.10 8.02 12.42
N LYS A 137 12.70 6.84 12.23
CA LYS A 137 13.73 6.60 11.21
C LYS A 137 13.18 5.62 10.18
N LEU A 138 13.52 5.84 8.91
CA LEU A 138 13.14 4.98 7.80
C LEU A 138 14.39 4.47 7.07
N ALA A 139 14.41 3.20 6.70
CA ALA A 139 15.52 2.58 5.97
C ALA A 139 15.01 1.46 5.04
N ALA A 140 15.80 1.10 4.03
CA ALA A 140 15.46 0.00 3.12
C ALA A 140 15.50 -1.37 3.81
N ASP A 141 16.41 -1.54 4.78
CA ASP A 141 16.56 -2.74 5.59
C ASP A 141 16.67 -2.39 7.08
N GLN A 142 16.58 -3.41 7.95
CA GLN A 142 16.60 -3.20 9.39
C GLN A 142 17.92 -2.60 9.89
N SER A 143 19.07 -3.03 9.34
CA SER A 143 20.38 -2.54 9.76
C SER A 143 20.59 -1.06 9.39
N GLY A 144 20.00 -0.62 8.28
CA GLY A 144 20.04 0.78 7.84
C GLY A 144 19.38 1.74 8.82
N LEU A 145 18.50 1.28 9.70
CA LEU A 145 17.87 2.12 10.74
C LEU A 145 18.89 2.74 11.71
N ASP A 146 20.03 2.08 11.93
CA ASP A 146 21.05 2.59 12.84
C ASP A 146 21.72 3.85 12.28
N ALA A 147 21.95 3.88 10.97
CA ALA A 147 22.55 5.00 10.25
C ALA A 147 21.53 6.04 9.74
N ALA A 148 20.24 5.68 9.69
CA ALA A 148 19.20 6.57 9.18
C ALA A 148 19.05 7.85 10.02
N VAL A 149 18.74 8.95 9.33
CA VAL A 149 18.47 10.26 9.94
C VAL A 149 17.02 10.32 10.39
N ALA A 150 16.80 10.70 11.64
CA ALA A 150 15.46 10.84 12.22
C ALA A 150 14.64 11.93 11.50
N GLY A 151 13.37 11.65 11.22
CA GLY A 151 12.46 12.53 10.49
C GLY A 151 12.73 12.64 8.98
N ALA A 152 13.77 12.00 8.46
CA ALA A 152 14.09 12.07 7.04
C ALA A 152 13.18 11.18 6.19
N SER A 153 12.92 11.62 4.96
CA SER A 153 12.23 10.81 3.96
C SER A 153 13.13 9.67 3.45
N LEU A 154 12.52 8.56 3.08
CA LEU A 154 13.17 7.44 2.39
C LEU A 154 12.67 7.35 0.95
N ALA A 155 13.59 7.24 -0.01
CA ALA A 155 13.26 6.94 -1.40
C ALA A 155 12.97 5.44 -1.56
N LEU A 156 11.78 5.13 -2.08
CA LEU A 156 11.33 3.78 -2.44
C LEU A 156 11.48 3.51 -3.95
N ASN A 157 11.78 4.54 -4.74
CA ASN A 157 12.02 4.50 -6.18
C ASN A 157 10.79 4.02 -6.97
N ASN A 158 11.02 3.34 -8.10
CA ASN A 158 9.96 2.91 -9.00
C ASN A 158 9.33 1.59 -8.52
N LYS A 159 8.03 1.48 -8.71
CA LYS A 159 7.24 0.30 -8.34
C LYS A 159 6.30 -0.11 -9.48
N ALA A 160 6.42 -1.35 -9.93
CA ALA A 160 5.44 -1.96 -10.83
C ALA A 160 4.16 -2.37 -10.08
N HIS A 161 3.04 -2.48 -10.79
CA HIS A 161 1.73 -2.82 -10.20
C HIS A 161 1.74 -4.14 -9.40
N ASN A 162 2.44 -5.15 -9.92
CA ASN A 162 2.48 -6.51 -9.37
C ASN A 162 3.67 -6.77 -8.43
N THR A 163 4.43 -5.73 -8.08
CA THR A 163 5.57 -5.85 -7.16
C THR A 163 5.20 -5.26 -5.81
N THR A 164 5.49 -5.96 -4.72
CA THR A 164 5.41 -5.37 -3.37
C THR A 164 6.79 -4.82 -2.99
N LEU A 165 6.83 -3.56 -2.55
CA LEU A 165 8.03 -3.01 -1.92
C LEU A 165 7.93 -3.19 -0.41
N SER A 166 9.08 -3.17 0.27
CA SER A 166 9.10 -3.09 1.72
C SER A 166 10.19 -2.14 2.18
N PHE A 167 10.01 -1.60 3.38
CA PHE A 167 11.00 -0.78 4.06
C PHE A 167 10.84 -0.96 5.57
N TRP A 168 11.82 -0.53 6.32
CA TRP A 168 11.83 -0.59 7.77
C TRP A 168 11.58 0.78 8.37
N ARG A 169 10.77 0.79 9.43
CA ARG A 169 10.60 1.94 10.32
C ARG A 169 11.20 1.60 11.69
N ARG A 170 11.78 2.59 12.35
CA ARG A 170 12.02 2.60 13.79
C ARG A 170 11.30 3.79 14.39
N ILE A 171 10.50 3.57 15.42
CA ILE A 171 10.03 4.65 16.29
C ILE A 171 10.85 4.61 17.56
N THR A 172 11.43 5.73 17.97
CA THR A 172 12.16 5.90 19.23
C THR A 172 11.49 6.96 20.07
N VAL A 173 10.95 6.56 21.21
CA VAL A 173 10.38 7.47 22.20
C VAL A 173 11.49 7.99 23.12
N PRO A 174 11.62 9.31 23.33
CA PRO A 174 12.60 9.87 24.26
C PRO A 174 12.39 9.37 25.70
N ALA A 175 13.48 9.28 26.47
CA ALA A 175 13.40 9.00 27.90
C ALA A 175 12.57 10.06 28.65
N ALA A 176 12.01 9.68 29.81
CA ALA A 176 11.07 10.49 30.59
C ALA A 176 9.76 10.86 29.86
N THR A 177 9.44 10.18 28.76
CA THR A 177 8.14 10.32 28.09
C THR A 177 7.11 9.40 28.76
N PRO A 178 5.92 9.88 29.14
CA PRO A 178 4.86 9.02 29.67
C PRO A 178 4.50 7.88 28.70
N VAL A 179 4.11 6.73 29.27
CA VAL A 179 3.57 5.61 28.48
C VAL A 179 2.40 6.13 27.66
N GLN A 180 2.47 5.93 26.35
CA GLN A 180 1.44 6.38 25.42
C GLN A 180 1.33 5.42 24.23
N ASN A 181 0.11 5.32 23.70
CA ASN A 181 -0.13 4.68 22.42
C ASN A 181 -0.01 5.74 21.33
N LYS A 182 1.01 5.64 20.49
CA LYS A 182 1.20 6.59 19.39
C LYS A 182 0.32 6.18 18.21
N THR A 183 -0.76 6.94 17.98
CA THR A 183 -1.70 6.74 16.88
C THR A 183 -1.65 7.86 15.83
N ASP A 184 -0.92 8.93 16.12
CA ASP A 184 -0.85 10.19 15.38
C ASP A 184 0.36 10.29 14.43
N ILE A 185 1.36 9.42 14.56
CA ILE A 185 2.48 9.34 13.61
C ILE A 185 1.97 8.78 12.27
N LYS A 186 2.01 9.62 11.23
CA LYS A 186 1.59 9.25 9.87
C LYS A 186 2.80 9.01 8.98
N LEU A 187 2.64 8.08 8.04
CA LEU A 187 3.57 7.92 6.92
C LEU A 187 2.93 8.47 5.66
N ARG A 188 3.49 9.54 5.11
CA ARG A 188 3.04 10.14 3.86
C ARG A 188 3.83 9.53 2.71
N LEU A 189 3.10 8.99 1.73
CA LEU A 189 3.66 8.57 0.46
C LEU A 189 3.52 9.70 -0.56
N THR A 190 4.58 9.96 -1.31
CA THR A 190 4.58 10.90 -2.44
C THR A 190 5.28 10.24 -3.62
N GLY A 191 4.75 10.45 -4.82
CA GLY A 191 5.33 9.99 -6.08
C GLY A 191 4.36 10.22 -7.23
N THR A 192 4.74 9.77 -8.43
CA THR A 192 3.90 9.88 -9.62
C THR A 192 3.16 8.57 -9.84
N GLU A 193 1.83 8.58 -9.70
CA GLU A 193 0.93 7.51 -10.11
C GLU A 193 0.68 7.63 -11.63
N SER A 194 0.80 6.54 -12.37
CA SER A 194 0.55 6.52 -13.81
C SER A 194 -0.20 5.25 -14.20
N PRO A 195 -1.27 5.35 -15.01
CA PRO A 195 -1.92 4.19 -15.59
C PRO A 195 -0.90 3.32 -16.34
N ILE A 196 -1.11 2.01 -16.28
CA ILE A 196 -0.48 1.07 -17.19
C ILE A 196 -1.31 1.15 -18.47
N ILE A 197 -0.70 1.69 -19.51
CA ILE A 197 -1.18 1.77 -20.89
C ILE A 197 -0.03 1.40 -21.80
#